data_AF-A0A3C0FXH1-F1
#
_entry.id   AF-A0A3C0FXH1-F1
#
_cell.length_a   1.000
_cell.length_b   1.000
_cell.length_c   1.000
_cell.angle_alpha   90.00
_cell.angle_beta   90.00
_cell.angle_gamma   90.00
#
_symmetry.space_group_name_H-M   'P 1'
#
loop_
_entity.id
_entity.type
_entity.pdbx_description
1 polymer ?
#
loop_
_entity_poly.entity_id
_entity_poly.type
_entity_poly.pdbx_seq_one_letter_code
_entity_poly.pdbx_strand_id
1 'polypeptide(L)'
;MAKDFKTLVRMRKWALDEKQRELGEMLGVLGNLEAEKEALEQAVIAEQKVAAENPELAGFAYGGFANAVIAEREAIAKMIAEQEEKIDVFRDEVADAFKELKTAEIAERNRVEAERAEEDKKEQDELDEIGMRSATRDDGLI
;
A
#
# COMPACT_ATOMS: atom_id res chain seq x y z
N MET A 1 -25.36 -14.72 -4.84
CA MET A 1 -24.35 -14.73 -5.91
C MET A 1 -23.86 -13.33 -6.27
N ALA A 2 -24.67 -12.42 -6.86
CA ALA A 2 -24.21 -11.04 -7.18
C ALA A 2 -23.77 -10.20 -5.95
N LYS A 3 -24.39 -10.45 -4.78
CA LYS A 3 -24.05 -9.77 -3.53
C LYS A 3 -22.70 -10.20 -2.95
N ASP A 4 -22.22 -11.38 -3.34
CA ASP A 4 -21.06 -12.03 -2.74
C ASP A 4 -19.76 -11.48 -3.35
N PHE A 5 -19.74 -11.22 -4.66
CA PHE A 5 -18.57 -10.64 -5.36
C PHE A 5 -18.32 -9.17 -5.01
N LYS A 6 -19.36 -8.34 -4.98
CA LYS A 6 -19.22 -6.93 -4.52
C LYS A 6 -18.73 -6.86 -3.07
N THR A 7 -19.14 -7.82 -2.24
CA THR A 7 -18.66 -7.93 -0.86
C THR A 7 -17.20 -8.37 -0.81
N LEU A 8 -16.80 -9.33 -1.66
CA LEU A 8 -15.40 -9.75 -1.80
C LEU A 8 -14.49 -8.60 -2.23
N VAL A 9 -14.88 -7.81 -3.24
CA VAL A 9 -14.12 -6.64 -3.69
C VAL A 9 -13.94 -5.64 -2.53
N ARG A 10 -15.02 -5.35 -1.78
CA ARG A 10 -14.94 -4.45 -0.62
C ARG A 10 -14.01 -4.98 0.46
N MET A 11 -14.08 -6.28 0.76
CA MET A 11 -13.22 -6.91 1.74
C MET A 11 -11.74 -6.84 1.33
N ARG A 12 -11.42 -7.14 0.06
CA ARG A 12 -10.05 -7.03 -0.47
C ARG A 12 -9.54 -5.59 -0.48
N LYS A 13 -10.42 -4.63 -0.78
CA LYS A 13 -10.07 -3.21 -0.71
C LYS A 13 -9.70 -2.81 0.72
N TRP A 14 -10.52 -3.20 1.70
CA TRP A 14 -10.23 -2.92 3.11
C TRP A 14 -8.93 -3.57 3.57
N ALA A 15 -8.64 -4.79 3.13
CA ALA A 15 -7.37 -5.45 3.40
C ALA A 15 -6.16 -4.69 2.82
N LEU A 16 -6.28 -4.17 1.59
CA LEU A 16 -5.23 -3.32 1.00
C LEU A 16 -5.07 -2.00 1.77
N ASP A 17 -6.17 -1.33 2.10
CA ASP A 17 -6.16 -0.07 2.84
C ASP A 17 -5.46 -0.24 4.20
N GLU A 18 -5.73 -1.35 4.90
CA GLU A 18 -5.08 -1.69 6.18
C GLU A 18 -3.58 -1.92 6.00
N LYS A 19 -3.17 -2.66 4.97
CA LYS A 19 -1.76 -2.87 4.66
C LYS A 19 -1.04 -1.56 4.31
N GLN A 20 -1.70 -0.66 3.58
CA GLN A 20 -1.13 0.67 3.31
C GLN A 20 -0.98 1.51 4.59
N ARG A 21 -1.93 1.39 5.51
CA ARG A 21 -1.86 2.03 6.84
C ARG A 21 -0.66 1.51 7.65
N GLU A 22 -0.51 0.19 7.73
CA GLU A 22 0.64 -0.47 8.38
C GLU A 22 1.98 -0.01 7.75
N LEU A 23 2.07 0.04 6.42
CA LEU A 23 3.28 0.55 5.73
C LEU A 23 3.56 2.02 6.09
N GLY A 24 2.52 2.84 6.20
CA GLY A 24 2.63 4.23 6.64
C GLY A 24 3.18 4.36 8.05
N GLU A 25 2.75 3.52 8.99
CA GLU A 25 3.29 3.46 10.35
C GLU A 25 4.77 3.07 10.36
N MET A 26 5.15 2.06 9.55
CA MET A 26 6.53 1.63 9.41
C MET A 26 7.44 2.72 8.85
N LEU A 27 6.97 3.48 7.84
CA LEU A 27 7.68 4.63 7.29
C LEU A 27 7.78 5.77 8.33
N GLY A 28 6.76 5.95 9.17
CA GLY A 28 6.80 6.89 10.28
C GLY A 28 7.89 6.54 11.30
N VAL A 29 8.05 5.25 11.63
CA VAL A 29 9.14 4.78 12.49
C VAL A 29 10.51 5.07 11.87
N LEU A 30 10.68 4.79 10.57
CA LEU A 30 11.91 5.11 9.85
C LEU A 30 12.24 6.61 9.91
N GLY A 31 11.26 7.47 9.60
CA GLY A 31 11.45 8.92 9.64
C GLY A 31 11.83 9.45 11.03
N ASN A 32 11.30 8.85 12.10
CA ASN A 32 11.69 9.21 13.47
C ASN A 32 13.16 8.83 13.76
N LEU A 33 13.62 7.67 13.31
CA LEU A 33 15.01 7.24 13.46
C LEU A 33 15.97 8.13 12.67
N GLU A 34 15.59 8.54 11.46
CA GLU A 34 16.37 9.49 10.65
C GLU A 34 16.46 10.86 11.32
N ALA A 35 15.36 11.36 11.90
CA ALA A 35 15.35 12.61 12.65
C ALA A 35 16.21 12.53 13.93
N GLU A 36 16.19 11.39 14.63
CA GLU A 36 17.03 11.13 15.80
C GLU A 36 18.51 11.14 15.42
N LYS A 37 18.87 10.49 14.30
CA LYS A 37 20.22 10.53 13.75
C LYS A 37 20.68 11.95 13.47
N GLU A 38 19.85 12.76 12.79
CA GLU A 38 20.17 14.15 12.48
C GLU A 38 20.35 14.98 13.76
N ALA A 39 19.47 14.81 14.75
CA ALA A 39 19.58 15.49 16.04
C ALA A 39 20.88 15.14 16.78
N LEU A 40 21.29 13.87 16.75
CA LEU A 40 22.56 13.42 17.31
C LEU A 40 23.74 14.05 16.57
N GLU A 41 23.69 14.17 15.24
CA GLU A 41 24.73 14.85 14.46
C GLU A 41 24.87 16.33 14.84
N GLN A 42 23.75 17.03 15.03
CA GLN A 42 23.77 18.43 15.49
C GLN A 42 24.33 18.57 16.92
N ALA A 43 23.95 17.66 17.83
CA ALA A 43 24.48 17.64 19.20
C ALA A 43 26.00 17.47 19.22
N VAL A 44 26.53 16.59 18.37
CA VAL A 44 27.98 16.37 18.23
C VAL A 44 28.70 17.62 17.75
N ILE A 45 28.15 18.33 16.76
CA ILE A 45 28.73 19.58 16.25
C ILE A 45 28.77 20.65 17.35
N ALA A 46 27.69 20.76 18.12
CA ALA A 46 27.62 21.71 19.24
C ALA A 46 28.68 21.40 20.31
N GLU A 47 28.80 20.12 20.71
CA GLU A 47 29.78 19.70 21.71
C GLU A 47 31.22 19.87 21.22
N GLN A 48 31.49 19.57 19.94
CA GLN A 48 32.79 19.81 19.31
C GLN A 48 33.21 21.28 19.36
N LYS A 49 32.26 22.19 19.10
CA LYS A 49 32.50 23.63 19.17
C LYS A 49 32.86 24.06 20.59
N VAL A 50 32.11 23.60 21.59
CA VAL A 50 32.39 23.90 23.01
C VAL A 50 33.76 23.38 23.44
N ALA A 51 34.10 22.15 23.03
CA ALA A 51 35.40 21.56 23.33
C ALA A 51 36.57 22.30 22.66
N ALA A 52 36.37 22.80 21.43
CA ALA A 52 37.36 23.62 20.73
C ALA A 52 37.56 25.00 21.37
N GLU A 53 36.50 25.59 21.95
CA GLU A 53 36.56 26.89 22.64
C GLU A 53 37.22 26.80 24.02
N ASN A 54 37.16 25.64 24.70
CA ASN A 54 37.74 25.44 26.04
C ASN A 54 38.58 24.14 26.16
N PRO A 55 39.73 24.04 25.48
CA PRO A 55 40.48 22.78 25.37
C PRO A 55 40.99 22.21 26.70
N GLU A 56 41.39 23.07 27.64
CA GLU A 56 41.99 22.67 28.92
C GLU A 56 41.01 21.97 29.87
N LEU A 57 39.72 22.31 29.81
CA LEU A 57 38.67 21.74 30.66
C LEU A 57 37.87 20.65 29.95
N ALA A 58 37.70 20.75 28.63
CA ALA A 58 36.81 19.88 27.86
C ALA A 58 37.45 18.56 27.39
N GLY A 59 38.78 18.51 27.23
CA GLY A 59 39.45 17.34 26.64
C GLY A 59 39.20 16.01 27.37
N PHE A 60 39.05 16.04 28.71
CA PHE A 60 38.81 14.83 29.51
C PHE A 60 37.35 14.36 29.46
N ALA A 61 36.39 15.29 29.41
CA ALA A 61 34.96 14.97 29.31
C ALA A 61 34.55 14.56 27.88
N TYR A 62 35.17 15.18 26.87
CA TYR A 62 34.86 14.96 25.47
C TYR A 62 35.14 13.54 24.99
N GLY A 63 36.18 12.87 25.51
CA GLY A 63 36.49 11.48 25.14
C GLY A 63 35.38 10.49 25.52
N GLY A 64 34.77 10.66 26.69
CA GLY A 64 33.64 9.83 27.14
C GLY A 64 32.39 10.08 26.29
N PHE A 65 32.10 11.34 26.01
CA PHE A 65 31.01 11.75 25.11
C PHE A 65 31.18 11.16 23.70
N ALA A 66 32.37 11.28 23.11
CA ALA A 66 32.64 10.80 21.76
C ALA A 66 32.43 9.28 21.63
N ASN A 67 32.84 8.49 22.62
CA ASN A 67 32.60 7.05 22.63
C ASN A 67 31.11 6.71 22.73
N ALA A 68 30.35 7.43 23.56
CA ALA A 68 28.91 7.23 23.68
C ALA A 68 28.18 7.55 22.36
N VAL A 69 28.55 8.66 21.72
CA VAL A 69 28.01 9.07 20.41
C VAL A 69 28.30 8.04 19.33
N ILE A 70 29.49 7.46 19.28
CA ILE A 70 29.83 6.42 18.29
C ILE A 70 28.91 5.22 18.46
N ALA A 71 28.75 4.72 19.69
CA ALA A 71 27.88 3.60 19.98
C ALA A 71 26.41 3.90 19.63
N GLU A 72 25.94 5.11 19.92
CA GLU A 72 24.57 5.55 19.62
C GLU A 72 24.34 5.68 18.09
N ARG A 73 25.31 6.22 17.35
CA ARG A 73 25.26 6.27 15.88
C ARG A 73 25.18 4.88 15.26
N GLU A 74 25.99 3.94 15.74
CA GLU A 74 25.96 2.56 15.27
C GLU A 74 24.61 1.89 15.57
N ALA A 75 24.05 2.15 16.76
CA ALA A 75 22.74 1.64 17.13
C ALA A 75 21.63 2.20 16.23
N ILE A 76 21.58 3.52 16.02
CA ILE A 76 20.57 4.17 15.16
C ILE A 76 20.71 3.69 13.71
N ALA A 77 21.94 3.63 13.18
CA ALA A 77 22.18 3.15 11.82
C ALA A 77 21.70 1.70 11.63
N LYS A 78 21.94 0.84 12.62
CA LYS A 78 21.44 -0.54 12.61
C LYS A 78 19.92 -0.59 12.65
N MET A 79 19.27 0.20 13.51
CA MET A 79 17.81 0.26 13.60
C MET A 79 17.18 0.76 12.31
N ILE A 80 17.78 1.75 11.65
CA ILE A 80 17.37 2.24 10.32
C ILE A 80 17.44 1.11 9.31
N ALA A 81 18.58 0.44 9.18
CA ALA A 81 18.76 -0.65 8.20
C ALA A 81 17.76 -1.80 8.43
N GLU A 82 17.53 -2.20 9.68
CA GLU A 82 16.54 -3.22 10.02
C GLU A 82 15.11 -2.77 9.70
N GLN A 83 14.80 -1.48 9.85
CA GLN A 83 13.49 -0.94 9.53
C GLN A 83 13.27 -0.83 8.01
N GLU A 84 14.30 -0.43 7.26
CA GLU A 84 14.29 -0.41 5.80
C GLU A 84 14.07 -1.82 5.22
N GLU A 85 14.78 -2.84 5.73
CA GLU A 85 14.59 -4.22 5.31
C GLU A 85 13.15 -4.70 5.57
N LYS A 86 12.59 -4.39 6.75
CA LYS A 86 11.19 -4.69 7.04
C LYS A 86 10.24 -4.00 6.08
N ILE A 87 10.48 -2.72 5.77
CA ILE A 87 9.66 -1.96 4.82
C ILE A 87 9.70 -2.60 3.44
N ASP A 88 10.88 -2.99 2.96
CA ASP A 88 11.03 -3.60 1.64
C ASP A 88 10.31 -4.94 1.54
N VAL A 89 10.44 -5.81 2.56
CA VAL A 89 9.66 -7.05 2.63
C VAL A 89 8.15 -6.76 2.67
N PHE A 90 7.74 -5.76 3.44
CA PHE A 90 6.33 -5.45 3.63
C PHE A 90 5.70 -4.81 2.37
N ARG A 91 6.48 -4.11 1.54
CA ARG A 91 6.03 -3.60 0.24
C ARG A 91 5.56 -4.72 -0.68
N ASP A 92 6.18 -5.90 -0.61
CA ASP A 92 5.72 -7.06 -1.37
C ASP A 92 4.34 -7.54 -0.87
N GLU A 93 4.08 -7.51 0.44
CA GLU A 93 2.74 -7.82 0.99
C GLU A 93 1.67 -6.83 0.48
N VAL A 94 1.99 -5.53 0.44
CA VAL A 94 1.08 -4.51 -0.12
C VAL A 94 0.83 -4.78 -1.60
N ALA A 95 1.87 -5.11 -2.36
CA ALA A 95 1.76 -5.42 -3.78
C ALA A 95 0.89 -6.66 -4.03
N ASP A 96 1.01 -7.69 -3.20
CA ASP A 96 0.19 -8.89 -3.29
C ASP A 96 -1.28 -8.61 -2.95
N ALA A 97 -1.56 -7.86 -1.87
CA ALA A 97 -2.92 -7.42 -1.55
C ALA A 97 -3.56 -6.61 -2.70
N PHE A 98 -2.77 -5.78 -3.39
CA PHE A 98 -3.23 -5.04 -4.56
C PHE A 98 -3.57 -5.97 -5.73
N LYS A 99 -2.72 -6.97 -6.03
CA LYS A 99 -3.00 -7.98 -7.07
C LYS A 99 -4.29 -8.75 -6.77
N GLU A 100 -4.52 -9.11 -5.51
CA GLU A 100 -5.73 -9.82 -5.09
C GLU A 100 -7.00 -8.95 -5.28
N LEU A 101 -6.93 -7.67 -4.91
CA LEU A 101 -8.02 -6.71 -5.18
C LEU A 101 -8.31 -6.62 -6.67
N LYS A 102 -7.28 -6.44 -7.50
CA LYS A 102 -7.45 -6.33 -8.97
C LYS A 102 -8.05 -7.60 -9.56
N THR A 103 -7.65 -8.76 -9.07
CA THR A 103 -8.22 -10.05 -9.49
C THR A 103 -9.72 -10.11 -9.16
N ALA A 104 -10.12 -9.70 -7.96
CA ALA A 104 -11.53 -9.66 -7.57
C ALA A 104 -12.34 -8.64 -8.41
N GLU A 105 -11.78 -7.46 -8.69
CA GLU A 105 -12.41 -6.43 -9.53
C GLU A 105 -12.64 -6.92 -10.97
N ILE A 106 -11.65 -7.59 -11.57
CA ILE A 106 -11.76 -8.18 -12.91
C ILE A 106 -12.82 -9.27 -12.93
N ALA A 107 -12.86 -10.14 -11.92
CA ALA A 107 -13.86 -11.19 -11.81
C ALA A 107 -15.29 -10.62 -11.73
N GLU A 108 -15.52 -9.58 -10.92
CA GLU A 108 -16.83 -8.93 -10.85
C GLU A 108 -17.20 -8.25 -12.17
N ARG A 109 -16.25 -7.60 -12.85
CA ARG A 109 -16.51 -6.99 -14.16
C ARG A 109 -16.93 -8.03 -15.19
N ASN A 110 -16.16 -9.11 -15.34
CA ASN A 110 -16.46 -10.18 -16.29
C ASN A 110 -17.83 -10.82 -16.01
N ARG A 111 -18.21 -10.95 -14.74
CA ARG A 111 -19.53 -11.44 -14.32
C ARG A 111 -20.64 -10.50 -14.78
N VAL A 112 -20.51 -9.20 -14.53
CA VAL A 112 -21.49 -8.18 -14.94
C VAL A 112 -21.63 -8.13 -16.47
N GLU A 113 -20.53 -8.26 -17.21
CA GLU A 113 -20.55 -8.34 -18.67
C GLU A 113 -21.27 -9.59 -19.17
N ALA A 114 -21.05 -10.74 -18.54
CA ALA A 114 -21.73 -11.98 -18.88
C ALA A 114 -23.24 -11.91 -18.60
N GLU A 115 -23.66 -11.30 -17.48
CA GLU A 115 -25.08 -11.10 -17.16
C GLU A 115 -25.76 -10.21 -18.20
N ARG A 116 -25.12 -9.10 -18.59
CA ARG A 116 -25.65 -8.21 -19.64
C ARG A 116 -25.77 -8.92 -20.98
N ALA A 117 -24.74 -9.68 -21.37
CA ALA A 117 -24.77 -10.43 -22.63
C ALA A 117 -25.90 -11.49 -22.64
N GLU A 118 -26.22 -12.09 -21.48
CA GLU A 118 -27.35 -13.02 -21.35
C GLU A 118 -28.70 -12.29 -21.44
N GLU A 119 -28.83 -11.11 -20.83
CA GLU A 119 -30.02 -10.26 -20.93
C GLU A 119 -30.24 -9.78 -22.37
N ASP A 120 -29.22 -9.23 -23.02
CA ASP A 120 -29.27 -8.77 -24.42
C ASP A 120 -29.66 -9.92 -25.37
N LYS A 121 -29.14 -11.13 -25.12
CA LYS A 121 -29.51 -12.32 -25.91
C LYS A 121 -30.97 -12.71 -25.72
N LYS A 122 -31.48 -12.68 -24.48
CA LYS A 122 -32.90 -12.98 -24.20
C LYS A 122 -33.81 -11.96 -24.88
N GLU A 123 -33.48 -10.67 -24.79
CA GLU A 123 -34.24 -9.61 -25.47
C GLU A 123 -34.24 -9.79 -26.99
N GLN A 124 -33.09 -10.14 -27.59
CA GLN A 124 -33.01 -10.42 -29.02
C GLN A 124 -33.85 -11.63 -29.43
N ASP A 125 -33.76 -12.74 -28.68
CA ASP A 125 -34.54 -13.95 -28.94
C ASP A 125 -36.05 -13.67 -28.86
N GLU A 126 -36.50 -12.84 -27.92
CA GLU A 126 -37.90 -12.39 -27.79
C GLU A 126 -38.35 -11.52 -28.97
N LEU A 127 -37.52 -10.56 -29.39
CA LEU A 127 -37.80 -9.69 -30.55
C LEU A 127 -37.89 -10.50 -31.86
N ASP A 128 -36.99 -11.47 -32.04
CA ASP A 128 -36.99 -12.37 -33.19
C ASP A 128 -38.27 -13.23 -33.23
N GLU A 129 -38.72 -13.74 -32.07
CA GLU A 129 -39.98 -14.49 -31.97
C GLU A 129 -41.20 -13.64 -32.36
N ILE A 130 -41.25 -12.39 -31.89
CA ILE A 130 -42.31 -11.44 -32.26
C ILE A 130 -42.29 -11.15 -33.77
N GLY A 131 -41.11 -10.91 -34.33
CA GLY A 131 -40.92 -10.70 -35.77
C GLY A 131 -41.41 -11.86 -36.62
N MET A 132 -41.05 -13.09 -36.25
CA MET A 132 -41.50 -14.31 -36.93
C MET A 132 -43.03 -14.49 -36.86
N ARG A 133 -43.64 -14.23 -35.68
CA ARG A 133 -45.10 -14.29 -35.50
C ARG A 133 -45.84 -13.22 -36.31
N SER A 134 -45.25 -12.03 -36.46
CA SER A 134 -45.85 -10.97 -37.27
C SER A 134 -45.79 -11.29 -38.77
N ALA A 135 -44.64 -11.76 -39.26
CA ALA A 135 -44.46 -12.12 -40.67
C ALA A 135 -45.41 -13.25 -41.11
N THR A 136 -45.60 -14.26 -40.27
CA THR A 136 -46.53 -15.38 -40.55
C THR A 136 -48.01 -14.96 -40.56
N ARG A 137 -48.38 -13.86 -39.89
CA ARG A 137 -49.77 -13.35 -39.92
C ARG A 137 -50.08 -12.54 -41.18
N ASP A 138 -49.10 -11.81 -41.71
CA ASP A 138 -49.26 -11.06 -42.96
C ASP A 138 -49.33 -11.99 -44.19
N ASP A 139 -48.54 -13.07 -44.22
CA ASP A 139 -48.57 -14.06 -45.31
C ASP A 139 -49.89 -14.89 -45.35
N GLY A 140 -50.66 -14.89 -44.26
CA GLY A 140 -51.95 -15.58 -44.17
C GLY A 140 -53.18 -14.75 -44.54
N LEU A 141 -53.00 -13.48 -44.95
CA LEU A 141 -54.07 -12.53 -45.29
C LEU A 141 -54.22 -12.25 -46.81
N ILE A 142 -53.67 -13.10 -47.67
CA ILE A 142 -53.85 -13.05 -49.15
C ILE A 142 -54.85 -14.11 -49.62
#